data_AF-A0A964VEN6-F1
#
_entry.id   AF-A0A964VEN6-F1
#
_cell.length_a   1.000
_cell.length_b   1.000
_cell.length_c   1.000
_cell.angle_alpha   90.00
_cell.angle_beta   90.00
_cell.angle_gamma   90.00
#
_symmetry.space_group_name_H-M   'P 1'
#
loop_
_entity.id
_entity.type
_entity.pdbx_description
1 polymer ?
#
loop_
_entity_poly.entity_id
_entity_poly.type
_entity_poly.pdbx_seq_one_letter_code
_entity_poly.pdbx_strand_id
1 'polypeptide(L)'
;MNQTAITPYSRDARTSQRRTNVGLLIILIGAATIGMLIWPIFPGLTLAAVLATLLTPAHRRVLAEVGRPWLAATVSTMAAGLLILLPFTGVLFIVGTEAVAGIEWLSERESNAASTPVTQEARGTIARIAGRFGVDPATVIGMVEGQVRRAAGIVAARTLSFLSGIPGAMLQLGVAMFALFYLLRDGDEFMVALRRMVPLDPARTDELLARARDITYATVFGNVLVALAQGTIGGISFRFLGMPAAALWGTIMAVMSMIPMVGPAIVWI
;
A
#
# COMPACT_ATOMS: atom_id res chain seq x y z
N MET A 1 12.24 -80.48 -4.85
CA MET A 1 11.13 -79.55 -5.12
C MET A 1 11.14 -78.49 -4.01
N ASN A 2 11.56 -77.27 -4.32
CA ASN A 2 11.73 -76.19 -3.36
C ASN A 2 10.60 -75.15 -3.58
N GLN A 3 9.63 -75.07 -2.67
CA GLN A 3 8.56 -74.06 -2.70
C GLN A 3 8.89 -72.96 -1.69
N THR A 4 9.27 -71.80 -2.20
CA THR A 4 9.39 -70.54 -1.45
C THR A 4 8.02 -70.04 -1.01
N ALA A 5 7.76 -70.08 0.29
CA ALA A 5 6.60 -69.46 0.92
C ALA A 5 6.79 -67.93 0.99
N ILE A 6 5.99 -67.20 0.21
CA ILE A 6 5.93 -65.74 0.25
C ILE A 6 4.99 -65.36 1.41
N THR A 7 5.56 -64.89 2.52
CA THR A 7 4.79 -64.40 3.68
C THR A 7 3.98 -63.13 3.36
N PRO A 8 2.74 -62.94 3.85
CA PRO A 8 1.85 -61.84 3.43
C PRO A 8 2.11 -60.47 4.08
N TYR A 9 3.11 -60.34 4.97
CA TYR A 9 3.26 -59.21 5.89
C TYR A 9 3.55 -57.85 5.23
N SER A 10 3.95 -57.80 3.95
CA SER A 10 4.38 -56.56 3.30
C SER A 10 3.25 -55.72 2.66
N ARG A 11 2.00 -56.21 2.60
CA ARG A 11 0.90 -55.45 1.99
C ARG A 11 0.26 -54.42 2.94
N ASP A 12 0.10 -54.74 4.22
CA ASP A 12 -0.62 -53.88 5.17
C ASP A 12 0.15 -52.63 5.60
N ALA A 13 1.49 -52.71 5.66
CA ALA A 13 2.31 -51.52 5.94
C ALA A 13 2.23 -50.46 4.83
N ARG A 14 2.03 -50.88 3.56
CA ARG A 14 1.91 -49.95 2.42
C ARG A 14 0.54 -49.27 2.37
N THR A 15 -0.52 -49.91 2.87
CA THR A 15 -1.87 -49.34 2.89
C THR A 15 -2.04 -48.33 4.04
N SER A 16 -1.44 -48.57 5.21
CA SER A 16 -1.43 -47.59 6.31
C SER A 16 -0.60 -46.35 5.95
N GLN A 17 0.60 -46.54 5.38
CA GLN A 17 1.45 -45.44 4.94
C GLN A 17 0.79 -44.59 3.83
N ARG A 18 0.10 -45.23 2.88
CA ARG A 18 -0.68 -44.52 1.85
C ARG A 18 -1.83 -43.71 2.45
N ARG A 19 -2.55 -44.25 3.45
CA ARG A 19 -3.64 -43.53 4.13
C ARG A 19 -3.13 -42.30 4.91
N THR A 20 -2.01 -42.41 5.63
CA THR A 20 -1.40 -41.29 6.34
C THR A 20 -0.93 -40.19 5.37
N ASN A 21 -0.31 -40.58 4.25
CA ASN A 21 0.14 -39.63 3.24
C ASN A 21 -1.03 -38.91 2.55
N VAL A 22 -2.14 -39.61 2.26
CA VAL A 22 -3.35 -39.00 1.69
C VAL A 22 -3.99 -38.03 2.69
N GLY A 23 -4.05 -38.39 3.98
CA GLY A 23 -4.56 -37.50 5.03
C GLY A 23 -3.73 -36.21 5.15
N LEU A 24 -2.40 -36.33 5.16
CA LEU A 24 -1.49 -35.19 5.16
C LEU A 24 -1.69 -34.30 3.91
N LEU A 25 -1.83 -34.89 2.73
CA LEU A 25 -2.08 -34.14 1.50
C LEU A 25 -3.41 -33.37 1.55
N ILE A 26 -4.47 -33.96 2.08
CA ILE A 26 -5.76 -33.28 2.25
C ILE A 26 -5.63 -32.10 3.22
N ILE A 27 -4.92 -32.28 4.34
CA ILE A 27 -4.68 -31.20 5.31
C ILE A 27 -3.86 -30.07 4.67
N LEU A 28 -2.81 -30.40 3.92
CA LEU A 28 -1.97 -29.40 3.24
C LEU A 28 -2.75 -28.64 2.16
N ILE A 29 -3.57 -29.32 1.36
CA ILE A 29 -4.43 -28.70 0.36
C ILE A 29 -5.48 -27.82 1.03
N GLY A 30 -6.10 -28.31 2.12
CA GLY A 30 -7.06 -27.54 2.91
C GLY A 30 -6.42 -26.26 3.48
N ALA A 31 -5.26 -26.39 4.10
CA ALA A 31 -4.51 -25.26 4.64
C ALA A 31 -4.07 -24.26 3.55
N ALA A 32 -3.61 -24.76 2.40
CA ALA A 32 -3.26 -23.93 1.25
C ALA A 32 -4.46 -23.17 0.68
N THR A 33 -5.64 -23.83 0.61
CA THR A 33 -6.88 -23.22 0.12
C THR A 33 -7.37 -22.13 1.07
N ILE A 34 -7.35 -22.40 2.38
CA ILE A 34 -7.68 -21.40 3.42
C ILE A 34 -6.68 -20.23 3.35
N GLY A 35 -5.39 -20.54 3.19
CA GLY A 35 -4.34 -19.53 3.02
C GLY A 35 -4.59 -18.63 1.81
N MET A 36 -4.95 -19.20 0.65
CA MET A 36 -5.32 -18.46 -0.55
C MET A 36 -6.55 -17.58 -0.36
N LEU A 37 -7.54 -18.03 0.44
CA LEU A 37 -8.74 -17.27 0.73
C LEU A 37 -8.47 -16.09 1.68
N ILE A 38 -7.58 -16.27 2.66
CA ILE A 38 -7.22 -15.23 3.64
C ILE A 38 -6.24 -14.21 3.03
N TRP A 39 -5.36 -14.66 2.13
CA TRP A 39 -4.34 -13.81 1.47
C TRP A 39 -4.86 -12.45 0.97
N PRO A 40 -5.97 -12.36 0.21
CA PRO A 40 -6.49 -11.07 -0.25
C PRO A 40 -7.00 -10.18 0.89
N ILE A 41 -7.41 -10.72 2.04
CA ILE A 41 -8.00 -9.97 3.18
C ILE A 41 -6.90 -9.54 4.17
N PHE A 42 -5.74 -10.20 4.12
CA PHE A 42 -4.61 -9.98 5.02
C PHE A 42 -4.15 -8.51 5.13
N PRO A 43 -4.10 -7.70 4.05
CA PRO A 43 -3.74 -6.28 4.17
C PRO A 43 -4.70 -5.51 5.08
N GLY A 44 -6.01 -5.73 4.95
CA GLY A 44 -7.02 -5.11 5.82
C GLY A 44 -6.89 -5.55 7.28
N LEU A 45 -6.62 -6.83 7.53
CA LEU A 45 -6.37 -7.34 8.89
C LEU A 45 -5.10 -6.73 9.51
N THR A 46 -4.04 -6.60 8.72
CA THR A 46 -2.79 -5.97 9.17
C THR A 46 -3.02 -4.51 9.51
N LEU A 47 -3.75 -3.78 8.65
CA LEU A 47 -4.14 -2.40 8.93
C LEU A 47 -4.96 -2.29 10.21
N ALA A 48 -5.91 -3.20 10.44
CA ALA A 48 -6.67 -3.25 11.68
C ALA A 48 -5.79 -3.45 12.92
N ALA A 49 -4.82 -4.37 12.86
CA ALA A 49 -3.89 -4.63 13.96
C ALA A 49 -2.99 -3.42 14.25
N VAL A 50 -2.47 -2.77 13.21
CA VAL A 50 -1.68 -1.53 13.31
C VAL A 50 -2.53 -0.42 13.94
N LEU A 51 -3.73 -0.18 13.41
CA LEU A 51 -4.64 0.84 13.95
C LEU A 51 -5.06 0.53 15.38
N ALA A 52 -5.36 -0.72 15.72
CA ALA A 52 -5.71 -1.11 17.08
C ALA A 52 -4.55 -0.78 18.03
N THR A 53 -3.32 -1.10 17.63
CA THR A 53 -2.10 -0.83 18.41
C THR A 53 -1.90 0.68 18.65
N LEU A 54 -2.12 1.50 17.62
CA LEU A 54 -1.97 2.96 17.69
C LEU A 54 -3.12 3.65 18.44
N LEU A 55 -4.34 3.15 18.28
CA LEU A 55 -5.54 3.76 18.84
C LEU A 55 -5.90 3.25 20.23
N THR A 56 -5.33 2.14 20.69
CA THR A 56 -5.52 1.63 22.07
C THR A 56 -5.42 2.73 23.15
N PRO A 57 -4.40 3.61 23.19
CA PRO A 57 -4.33 4.66 24.22
C PRO A 57 -5.49 5.66 24.12
N ALA A 58 -5.93 6.03 22.92
CA ALA A 58 -7.07 6.93 22.73
C ALA A 58 -8.39 6.22 23.06
N HIS A 59 -8.56 4.98 22.61
CA HIS A 59 -9.71 4.13 22.87
C HIS A 59 -9.94 3.93 24.38
N ARG A 60 -8.87 3.73 25.17
CA ARG A 60 -8.99 3.61 26.63
C ARG A 60 -9.54 4.87 27.30
N ARG A 61 -9.26 6.07 26.77
CA ARG A 61 -9.86 7.32 27.26
C ARG A 61 -11.35 7.37 26.94
N VAL A 62 -11.71 7.02 25.70
CA VAL A 62 -13.12 6.92 25.28
C VAL A 62 -13.86 5.88 26.12
N LEU A 63 -13.24 4.73 26.41
CA LEU A 63 -13.83 3.69 27.25
C LEU A 63 -14.07 4.16 28.68
N ALA A 64 -13.14 4.93 29.26
CA ALA A 64 -13.29 5.50 30.59
C ALA A 64 -14.45 6.52 30.67
N GLU A 65 -14.70 7.28 29.61
CA GLU A 65 -15.80 8.27 29.55
C GLU A 65 -17.16 7.62 29.25
N VAL A 66 -17.21 6.66 28.30
CA VAL A 66 -18.46 6.04 27.85
C VAL A 66 -18.91 4.88 28.75
N GLY A 67 -17.97 4.19 29.40
CA GLY A 67 -18.22 3.08 30.33
C GLY A 67 -18.70 1.77 29.69
N ARG A 68 -19.12 1.77 28.41
CA ARG A 68 -19.62 0.57 27.70
C ARG A 68 -18.64 0.15 26.59
N PRO A 69 -18.07 -1.07 26.62
CA PRO A 69 -17.05 -1.52 25.66
C PRO A 69 -17.47 -1.42 24.20
N TRP A 70 -18.68 -1.88 23.86
CA TRP A 70 -19.15 -1.86 22.47
C TRP A 70 -19.36 -0.44 21.93
N LEU A 71 -19.86 0.50 22.75
CA LEU A 71 -20.03 1.89 22.34
C LEU A 71 -18.66 2.58 22.17
N ALA A 72 -17.75 2.37 23.12
CA ALA A 72 -16.41 2.94 23.03
C ALA A 72 -15.68 2.43 21.79
N ALA A 73 -15.83 1.14 21.46
CA ALA A 73 -15.27 0.54 20.25
C ALA A 73 -15.91 1.13 18.99
N THR A 74 -17.24 1.26 18.94
CA THR A 74 -17.91 1.91 17.80
C THR A 74 -17.42 3.34 17.59
N VAL A 75 -17.39 4.16 18.65
CA VAL A 75 -16.94 5.56 18.57
C VAL A 75 -15.49 5.62 18.09
N SER A 76 -14.61 4.78 18.65
CA SER A 76 -13.19 4.76 18.29
C SER A 76 -12.97 4.30 16.85
N THR A 77 -13.67 3.26 16.40
CA THR A 77 -13.59 2.76 15.02
C THR A 77 -14.17 3.78 14.03
N MET A 78 -15.29 4.43 14.33
CA MET A 78 -15.84 5.47 13.47
C MET A 78 -14.92 6.69 13.40
N ALA A 79 -14.33 7.11 14.52
CA ALA A 79 -13.33 8.18 14.55
C ALA A 79 -12.09 7.82 13.72
N ALA A 80 -11.62 6.57 13.81
CA ALA A 80 -10.52 6.06 12.99
C ALA A 80 -10.84 6.07 11.49
N GLY A 81 -12.03 5.56 11.13
CA GLY A 81 -12.51 5.57 9.75
C GLY A 81 -12.60 7.00 9.20
N LEU A 82 -13.13 7.94 9.99
CA LEU A 82 -13.23 9.34 9.60
C LEU A 82 -11.84 9.98 9.46
N LEU A 83 -10.92 9.71 10.39
CA LEU A 83 -9.53 10.20 10.35
C LEU A 83 -8.79 9.73 9.10
N ILE A 84 -9.06 8.51 8.61
CA ILE A 84 -8.46 7.95 7.40
C ILE A 84 -9.16 8.47 6.14
N LEU A 85 -10.50 8.54 6.15
CA LEU A 85 -11.27 8.98 5.00
C LEU A 85 -11.10 10.46 4.69
N LEU A 86 -10.92 11.33 5.69
CA LEU A 86 -10.78 12.77 5.49
C LEU A 86 -9.58 13.16 4.59
N PRO A 87 -8.33 12.74 4.85
CA PRO A 87 -7.23 13.03 3.94
C PRO A 87 -7.45 12.34 2.59
N PHE A 88 -8.05 11.15 2.56
CA PHE A 88 -8.31 10.42 1.32
C PHE A 88 -9.31 11.14 0.40
N THR A 89 -10.40 11.68 0.95
CA THR A 89 -11.37 12.48 0.18
C THR A 89 -10.74 13.78 -0.33
N GLY A 90 -9.87 14.42 0.47
CA GLY A 90 -9.08 15.56 0.03
C GLY A 90 -8.19 15.22 -1.18
N VAL A 91 -7.48 14.09 -1.13
CA VAL A 91 -6.69 13.59 -2.26
C VAL A 91 -7.57 13.34 -3.48
N LEU A 92 -8.69 12.64 -3.33
CA LEU A 92 -9.60 12.35 -4.44
C LEU A 92 -10.20 13.61 -5.06
N PHE A 93 -10.48 14.63 -4.24
CA PHE A 93 -10.98 15.91 -4.73
C PHE A 93 -9.92 16.65 -5.56
N ILE A 94 -8.68 16.70 -5.08
CA ILE A 94 -7.55 17.31 -5.81
C ILE A 94 -7.29 16.54 -7.11
N VAL A 95 -7.23 15.20 -7.05
CA VAL A 95 -7.05 14.34 -8.23
C VAL A 95 -8.22 14.52 -9.19
N GLY A 96 -9.47 14.50 -8.73
CA GLY A 96 -10.64 14.61 -9.60
C GLY A 96 -10.71 15.94 -10.36
N THR A 97 -10.39 17.05 -9.69
CA THR A 97 -10.43 18.39 -10.30
C THR A 97 -9.20 18.69 -11.15
N GLU A 98 -8.01 18.36 -10.66
CA GLU A 98 -6.75 18.70 -11.34
C GLU A 98 -6.32 17.64 -12.38
N ALA A 99 -6.70 16.36 -12.25
CA ALA A 99 -6.40 15.36 -13.27
C ALA A 99 -7.26 15.53 -14.52
N VAL A 100 -8.53 15.91 -14.38
CA VAL A 100 -9.39 16.25 -15.53
C VAL A 100 -8.84 17.48 -16.23
N ALA A 101 -8.51 18.54 -15.48
CA ALA A 101 -7.87 19.73 -16.04
C ALA A 101 -6.51 19.43 -16.70
N GLY A 102 -5.73 18.48 -16.16
CA GLY A 102 -4.47 18.02 -16.75
C GLY A 102 -4.66 17.23 -18.05
N ILE A 103 -5.71 16.41 -18.13
CA ILE A 103 -6.08 15.66 -19.34
C ILE A 103 -6.62 16.60 -20.41
N GLU A 104 -7.47 17.56 -20.04
CA GLU A 104 -7.98 18.60 -20.94
C GLU A 104 -6.84 19.49 -21.44
N TRP A 105 -5.92 19.92 -20.57
CA TRP A 105 -4.71 20.66 -20.96
C TRP A 105 -3.82 19.88 -21.94
N LEU A 106 -3.72 18.56 -21.77
CA LEU A 106 -3.00 17.69 -22.71
C LEU A 106 -3.75 17.57 -24.05
N SER A 107 -5.07 17.41 -24.01
CA SER A 107 -5.91 17.20 -25.20
C SER A 107 -6.07 18.48 -26.05
N GLU A 108 -6.24 19.65 -25.43
CA GLU A 108 -6.27 20.96 -26.12
C GLU A 108 -4.91 21.34 -26.72
N ARG A 109 -3.81 20.86 -26.15
CA ARG A 109 -2.46 21.05 -26.71
C ARG A 109 -2.11 20.06 -27.81
N GLU A 110 -2.80 18.92 -27.88
CA GLU A 110 -2.65 17.94 -28.95
C GLU A 110 -3.38 18.40 -30.24
N SER A 111 -4.50 19.13 -30.13
CA SER A 111 -5.19 19.72 -31.29
C SER A 111 -4.52 21.01 -31.81
N ASN A 112 -3.82 21.76 -30.95
CA ASN A 112 -3.01 22.94 -31.31
C ASN A 112 -1.53 22.61 -31.60
N ALA A 113 -1.20 21.34 -31.86
CA ALA A 113 0.15 20.76 -31.87
C ALA A 113 1.08 21.15 -33.04
N ALA A 114 0.93 22.33 -33.64
CA ALA A 114 2.06 22.97 -34.32
C ALA A 114 3.08 23.55 -33.30
N SER A 115 2.67 23.71 -32.04
CA SER A 115 3.48 24.35 -30.98
C SER A 115 2.96 23.96 -29.59
N THR A 116 3.34 22.85 -28.93
CA THR A 116 4.64 22.66 -28.24
C THR A 116 4.55 21.48 -27.24
N PRO A 117 5.65 20.70 -27.05
CA PRO A 117 6.17 20.36 -25.70
C PRO A 117 7.53 21.01 -25.42
N VAL A 118 8.08 21.73 -26.39
CA VAL A 118 9.25 22.61 -26.25
C VAL A 118 8.75 24.02 -26.58
N THR A 119 8.76 24.95 -25.61
CA THR A 119 8.41 26.36 -25.85
C THR A 119 9.25 26.94 -26.99
N GLN A 120 8.78 27.97 -27.70
CA GLN A 120 9.58 28.58 -28.79
C GLN A 120 10.97 29.03 -28.30
N GLU A 121 11.07 29.46 -27.04
CA GLU A 121 12.35 29.76 -26.37
C GLU A 121 13.23 28.53 -26.16
N ALA A 122 12.65 27.41 -25.72
CA ALA A 122 13.37 26.15 -25.59
C ALA A 122 13.76 25.58 -26.96
N ARG A 123 12.93 25.76 -28.01
CA ARG A 123 13.25 25.37 -29.40
C ARG A 123 14.45 26.18 -29.92
N GLY A 124 14.46 27.50 -29.68
CA GLY A 124 15.58 28.37 -30.04
C GLY A 124 16.87 28.08 -29.26
N THR A 125 16.75 27.59 -28.02
CA THR A 125 17.92 27.17 -27.21
C THR A 125 18.45 25.81 -27.68
N ILE A 126 17.57 24.85 -27.93
CA ILE A 126 17.93 23.55 -28.49
C ILE A 126 18.55 23.71 -29.88
N ALA A 127 18.01 24.58 -30.73
CA ALA A 127 18.57 24.85 -32.06
C ALA A 127 19.97 25.48 -32.01
N ARG A 128 20.21 26.42 -31.08
CA ARG A 128 21.54 27.01 -30.86
C ARG A 128 22.57 25.99 -30.35
N ILE A 129 22.16 25.10 -29.45
CA ILE A 129 23.02 24.05 -28.91
C ILE A 129 23.30 22.99 -29.98
N ALA A 130 22.26 22.50 -30.67
CA ALA A 130 22.38 21.52 -31.75
C ALA A 130 23.26 22.03 -32.90
N GLY A 131 23.10 23.30 -33.28
CA GLY A 131 23.95 23.95 -34.28
C GLY A 131 25.43 24.05 -33.88
N ARG A 132 25.75 24.12 -32.59
CA ARG A 132 27.13 24.12 -32.08
C ARG A 132 27.82 22.75 -32.17
N PHE A 133 27.03 21.67 -32.24
CA PHE A 133 27.50 20.29 -32.37
C PHE A 133 27.29 19.69 -33.77
N GLY A 134 26.80 20.48 -34.73
CA GLY A 134 26.55 20.02 -36.11
C GLY A 134 25.38 19.03 -36.25
N VAL A 135 24.47 18.97 -35.28
CA VAL A 135 23.30 18.08 -35.28
C VAL A 135 22.09 18.85 -35.79
N ASP A 136 21.27 18.20 -36.63
CA ASP A 136 20.01 18.77 -37.10
C ASP A 136 19.05 19.06 -35.91
N PRO A 137 18.67 20.33 -35.68
CA PRO A 137 17.76 20.71 -34.61
C PRO A 137 16.43 19.96 -34.63
N ALA A 138 15.91 19.59 -35.82
CA ALA A 138 14.64 18.90 -35.93
C ALA A 138 14.70 17.49 -35.31
N THR A 139 15.82 16.80 -35.45
CA THR A 139 16.06 15.48 -34.85
C THR A 139 16.09 15.56 -33.32
N VAL A 140 16.78 16.56 -32.76
CA VAL A 140 16.87 16.76 -31.30
C VAL A 140 15.52 17.15 -30.72
N ILE A 141 14.78 18.04 -31.39
CA ILE A 141 13.42 18.43 -30.98
C ILE A 141 12.51 17.19 -30.97
N GLY A 142 12.51 16.37 -32.03
CA GLY A 142 11.71 15.15 -32.10
C GLY A 142 12.02 14.14 -30.98
N MET A 143 13.30 14.00 -30.60
CA MET A 143 13.70 13.17 -29.45
C MET A 143 13.15 13.71 -28.13
N VAL A 144 13.29 15.02 -27.88
CA VAL A 144 12.77 15.67 -26.66
C VAL A 144 11.25 15.53 -26.57
N GLU A 145 10.54 15.83 -27.66
CA GLU A 145 9.09 15.70 -27.72
C GLU A 145 8.64 14.25 -27.50
N GLY A 146 9.37 13.27 -28.05
CA GLY A 146 9.12 11.84 -27.83
C GLY A 146 9.29 11.43 -26.36
N GLN A 147 10.32 11.95 -25.67
CA GLN A 147 10.51 11.69 -24.24
C GLN A 147 9.43 12.36 -23.38
N VAL A 148 9.02 13.59 -23.71
CA VAL A 148 7.95 14.29 -23.01
C VAL A 148 6.62 13.54 -23.14
N ARG A 149 6.27 13.07 -24.35
CA ARG A 149 5.06 12.26 -24.56
C ARG A 149 5.09 10.94 -23.79
N ARG A 150 6.24 10.24 -23.76
CA ARG A 150 6.41 9.03 -22.95
C ARG A 150 6.24 9.31 -21.46
N ALA A 151 6.85 10.38 -20.95
CA ALA A 151 6.71 10.79 -19.56
C ALA A 151 5.25 11.12 -19.22
N ALA A 152 4.56 11.89 -20.07
CA ALA A 152 3.15 12.20 -19.90
C ALA A 152 2.26 10.95 -19.92
N GLY A 153 2.52 10.01 -20.84
CA GLY A 153 1.81 8.73 -20.89
C GLY A 153 2.02 7.87 -19.64
N ILE A 154 3.24 7.83 -19.09
CA ILE A 154 3.53 7.14 -17.82
C ILE A 154 2.77 7.78 -16.67
N VAL A 155 2.75 9.12 -16.59
CA VAL A 155 1.98 9.85 -15.58
C VAL A 155 0.50 9.53 -15.68
N ALA A 156 -0.09 9.63 -16.88
CA ALA A 156 -1.50 9.32 -17.11
C ALA A 156 -1.84 7.88 -16.71
N ALA A 157 -1.04 6.90 -17.15
CA ALA A 157 -1.25 5.49 -16.81
C ALA A 157 -1.15 5.23 -15.30
N ARG A 158 -0.21 5.87 -14.60
CA ARG A 158 -0.08 5.76 -13.15
C ARG A 158 -1.26 6.41 -12.42
N THR A 159 -1.73 7.56 -12.87
CA THR A 159 -2.92 8.22 -12.33
C THR A 159 -4.15 7.33 -12.49
N LEU A 160 -4.38 6.77 -13.69
CA LEU A 160 -5.47 5.82 -13.93
C LEU A 160 -5.35 4.55 -13.06
N SER A 161 -4.14 4.01 -12.91
CA SER A 161 -3.89 2.86 -12.04
C SER A 161 -4.15 3.15 -10.56
N PHE A 162 -3.86 4.37 -10.10
CA PHE A 162 -4.20 4.79 -8.75
C PHE A 162 -5.71 4.84 -8.56
N LEU A 163 -6.42 5.48 -9.50
CA LEU A 163 -7.88 5.57 -9.50
C LEU A 163 -8.55 4.19 -9.54
N SER A 164 -8.06 3.27 -10.36
CA SER A 164 -8.61 1.91 -10.46
C SER A 164 -8.35 1.05 -9.20
N GLY A 165 -7.37 1.41 -8.38
CA GLY A 165 -7.10 0.77 -7.09
C GLY A 165 -8.04 1.19 -5.95
N ILE A 166 -8.78 2.30 -6.11
CA ILE A 166 -9.64 2.85 -5.05
C ILE A 166 -10.68 1.85 -4.53
N PRO A 167 -11.47 1.15 -5.38
CA PRO A 167 -12.48 0.22 -4.89
C PRO A 167 -11.87 -0.90 -4.04
N GLY A 168 -10.71 -1.43 -4.45
CA GLY A 168 -9.97 -2.43 -3.69
C GLY A 168 -9.50 -1.88 -2.34
N ALA A 169 -8.96 -0.66 -2.31
CA ALA A 169 -8.55 0.00 -1.07
C ALA A 169 -9.74 0.23 -0.13
N MET A 170 -10.92 0.61 -0.64
CA MET A 170 -12.15 0.77 0.16
C MET A 170 -12.63 -0.56 0.75
N LEU A 171 -12.53 -1.66 -0.01
CA LEU A 171 -12.84 -2.99 0.51
C LEU A 171 -11.89 -3.37 1.66
N GLN A 172 -10.58 -3.15 1.48
CA GLN A 172 -9.59 -3.40 2.54
C GLN A 172 -9.82 -2.52 3.76
N LEU A 173 -10.22 -1.27 3.55
CA LEU A 173 -10.57 -0.38 4.64
C LEU A 173 -11.81 -0.88 5.38
N GLY A 174 -12.83 -1.38 4.69
CA GLY A 174 -14.02 -1.98 5.30
C GLY A 174 -13.67 -3.19 6.17
N VAL A 175 -12.84 -4.10 5.65
CA VAL A 175 -12.27 -5.23 6.42
C VAL A 175 -11.52 -4.71 7.64
N ALA A 176 -10.66 -3.71 7.46
CA ALA A 176 -9.87 -3.15 8.53
C ALA A 176 -10.75 -2.55 9.63
N MET A 177 -11.79 -1.79 9.28
CA MET A 177 -12.74 -1.19 10.23
C MET A 177 -13.52 -2.27 11.00
N PHE A 178 -13.97 -3.32 10.30
CA PHE A 178 -14.63 -4.45 10.92
C PHE A 178 -13.72 -5.15 11.93
N ALA A 179 -12.51 -5.53 11.53
CA ALA A 179 -11.56 -6.19 12.41
C ALA A 179 -11.10 -5.28 13.56
N LEU A 180 -10.89 -3.99 13.28
CA LEU A 180 -10.52 -2.97 14.28
C LEU A 180 -11.56 -2.87 15.38
N PHE A 181 -12.86 -2.87 15.03
CA PHE A 181 -13.93 -2.84 16.02
C PHE A 181 -13.81 -4.00 17.03
N TYR A 182 -13.62 -5.23 16.55
CA TYR A 182 -13.46 -6.38 17.45
C TYR A 182 -12.13 -6.36 18.21
N LEU A 183 -11.04 -5.92 17.59
CA LEU A 183 -9.74 -5.77 18.25
C LEU A 183 -9.76 -4.72 19.37
N LEU A 184 -10.53 -3.64 19.21
CA LEU A 184 -10.69 -2.64 20.27
C LEU A 184 -11.65 -3.11 21.35
N ARG A 185 -12.75 -3.78 20.98
CA ARG A 185 -13.76 -4.29 21.93
C ARG A 185 -13.24 -5.43 22.80
N ASP A 186 -12.61 -6.42 22.18
CA ASP A 186 -12.24 -7.71 22.79
C ASP A 186 -10.71 -7.89 22.87
N GLY A 187 -9.95 -6.80 22.74
CA GLY A 187 -8.49 -6.83 22.60
C GLY A 187 -7.75 -7.51 23.75
N ASP A 188 -8.26 -7.41 24.98
CA ASP A 188 -7.65 -8.06 26.14
C ASP A 188 -7.77 -9.59 26.07
N GLU A 189 -8.94 -10.10 25.69
CA GLU A 189 -9.16 -11.55 25.47
C GLU A 189 -8.32 -12.07 24.31
N PHE A 190 -8.26 -11.30 23.21
CA PHE A 190 -7.41 -11.61 22.07
C PHE A 190 -5.94 -11.71 22.48
N MET A 191 -5.45 -10.79 23.31
CA MET A 191 -4.06 -10.80 23.76
C MET A 191 -3.76 -11.98 24.69
N VAL A 192 -4.71 -12.38 25.56
CA VAL A 192 -4.58 -13.59 26.38
C VAL A 192 -4.52 -14.84 25.50
N ALA A 193 -5.37 -14.93 24.48
CA ALA A 193 -5.33 -16.05 23.53
C ALA A 193 -4.01 -16.09 22.75
N LEU A 194 -3.54 -14.94 22.27
CA LEU A 194 -2.29 -14.81 21.53
C LEU A 194 -1.10 -15.31 22.36
N ARG A 195 -1.01 -14.90 23.64
CA ARG A 195 0.04 -15.36 24.56
C ARG A 195 0.04 -16.87 24.78
N ARG A 196 -1.12 -17.53 24.74
CA ARG A 196 -1.24 -18.99 24.90
C ARG A 196 -0.87 -19.77 23.65
N MET A 197 -1.01 -19.16 22.47
CA MET A 197 -0.69 -19.80 21.19
C MET A 197 0.81 -19.73 20.87
N VAL A 198 1.52 -18.73 21.38
CA VAL A 198 2.96 -18.58 21.17
C VAL A 198 3.72 -19.55 22.08
N PRO A 199 4.54 -20.47 21.53
CA PRO A 199 5.31 -21.44 22.30
C PRO A 199 6.59 -20.82 22.89
N LEU A 200 6.47 -19.66 23.55
CA LEU A 200 7.56 -18.94 24.21
C LEU A 200 7.18 -18.65 25.66
N ASP A 201 8.20 -18.44 26.50
CA ASP A 201 7.98 -18.00 27.87
C ASP A 201 7.18 -16.69 27.92
N PRO A 202 6.21 -16.52 28.85
CA PRO A 202 5.34 -15.35 28.90
C PRO A 202 6.10 -14.01 28.91
N ALA A 203 7.20 -13.93 29.66
CA ALA A 203 8.04 -12.73 29.74
C ALA A 203 8.69 -12.37 28.38
N ARG A 204 9.10 -13.38 27.61
CA ARG A 204 9.66 -13.18 26.25
C ARG A 204 8.57 -12.76 25.28
N THR A 205 7.38 -13.34 25.38
CA THR A 205 6.22 -12.94 24.56
C THR A 205 5.84 -11.48 24.81
N ASP A 206 5.79 -11.05 26.07
CA ASP A 206 5.50 -9.64 26.39
C ASP A 206 6.59 -8.68 25.89
N GLU A 207 7.87 -9.06 25.99
CA GLU A 207 8.99 -8.29 25.43
C GLU A 207 8.86 -8.14 23.91
N LEU A 208 8.54 -9.23 23.21
CA LEU A 208 8.35 -9.23 21.75
C LEU A 208 7.16 -8.37 21.32
N LEU A 209 6.03 -8.48 22.01
CA LEU A 209 4.84 -7.67 21.73
C LEU A 209 5.09 -6.18 21.99
N ALA A 210 5.82 -5.85 23.05
CA ALA A 210 6.23 -4.48 23.33
C ALA A 210 7.14 -3.92 22.22
N ARG A 211 8.14 -4.69 21.78
CA ARG A 211 9.01 -4.30 20.65
C ARG A 211 8.23 -4.14 19.36
N ALA A 212 7.31 -5.06 19.05
CA ALA A 212 6.47 -4.98 17.85
C ALA A 212 5.59 -3.73 17.86
N ARG A 213 5.01 -3.40 19.03
CA ARG A 213 4.30 -2.14 19.24
C ARG A 213 5.23 -0.96 18.97
N ASP A 214 6.39 -0.88 19.61
CA ASP A 214 7.28 0.27 19.48
C ASP A 214 7.78 0.46 18.04
N ILE A 215 8.07 -0.62 17.32
CA ILE A 215 8.37 -0.59 15.87
C ILE A 215 7.16 -0.06 15.07
N THR A 216 5.94 -0.49 15.41
CA THR A 216 4.71 -0.03 14.76
C THR A 216 4.54 1.48 14.93
N TYR A 217 4.72 2.01 16.14
CA TYR A 217 4.69 3.44 16.43
C TYR A 217 5.77 4.17 15.61
N ALA A 218 7.03 3.75 15.71
CA ALA A 218 8.13 4.40 15.01
C ALA A 218 7.92 4.45 13.48
N THR A 219 7.48 3.34 12.90
CA THR A 219 7.28 3.22 11.45
C THR A 219 6.11 4.08 10.97
N VAL A 220 4.96 4.03 11.65
CA VAL A 220 3.77 4.78 11.19
C VAL A 220 3.96 6.27 11.38
N PHE A 221 4.41 6.72 12.56
CA PHE A 221 4.66 8.14 12.80
C PHE A 221 5.79 8.67 11.91
N GLY A 222 6.84 7.88 11.69
CA GLY A 222 7.92 8.21 10.76
C GLY A 222 7.40 8.42 9.34
N ASN A 223 6.64 7.46 8.79
CA ASN A 223 6.09 7.55 7.44
C ASN A 223 5.12 8.73 7.27
N VAL A 224 4.25 8.98 8.25
CA VAL A 224 3.33 10.12 8.21
C VAL A 224 4.09 11.45 8.22
N LEU A 225 5.10 11.59 9.08
CA LEU A 225 5.90 12.81 9.17
C LEU A 225 6.65 13.08 7.86
N VAL A 226 7.29 12.05 7.28
CA VAL A 226 8.01 12.17 6.01
C VAL A 226 7.03 12.50 4.87
N ALA A 227 5.88 11.83 4.81
CA ALA A 227 4.87 12.10 3.78
C ALA A 227 4.36 13.55 3.83
N LEU A 228 4.09 14.07 5.03
CA LEU A 228 3.69 15.47 5.22
C LEU A 228 4.81 16.43 4.81
N ALA A 229 6.03 16.21 5.29
CA ALA A 229 7.17 17.06 4.96
C ALA A 229 7.41 17.08 3.44
N GLN A 230 7.48 15.90 2.80
CA GLN A 230 7.75 15.77 1.36
C GLN A 230 6.61 16.36 0.52
N GLY A 231 5.35 16.10 0.89
CA GLY A 231 4.20 16.64 0.19
C GLY A 231 4.10 18.15 0.28
N THR A 232 4.30 18.71 1.48
CA THR A 232 4.26 20.17 1.70
C THR A 232 5.42 20.87 0.99
N ILE A 233 6.66 20.41 1.17
CA ILE A 233 7.83 21.02 0.52
C ILE A 233 7.70 20.94 -1.00
N GLY A 234 7.31 19.77 -1.52
CA GLY A 234 7.17 19.56 -2.95
C GLY A 234 6.02 20.37 -3.55
N GLY A 235 4.87 20.44 -2.89
CA GLY A 235 3.74 21.28 -3.31
C GLY A 235 4.07 22.77 -3.31
N ILE A 236 4.75 23.26 -2.27
CA ILE A 236 5.23 24.64 -2.19
C ILE A 236 6.23 24.93 -3.33
N SER A 237 7.18 24.02 -3.55
CA SER A 237 8.19 24.16 -4.61
C SER A 237 7.55 24.25 -5.99
N PHE A 238 6.59 23.36 -6.30
CA PHE A 238 5.87 23.40 -7.58
C PHE A 238 5.02 24.65 -7.74
N ARG A 239 4.45 25.18 -6.65
CA ARG A 239 3.72 26.45 -6.70
C ARG A 239 4.65 27.63 -7.02
N PHE A 240 5.84 27.67 -6.43
CA PHE A 240 6.84 28.72 -6.75
C PHE A 240 7.39 28.62 -8.16
N LEU A 241 7.50 27.42 -8.72
CA LEU A 241 7.93 27.19 -10.10
C LEU A 241 6.84 27.48 -11.15
N GLY A 242 5.64 27.89 -10.71
CA GLY A 242 4.52 28.16 -11.61
C GLY A 242 3.97 26.90 -12.30
N MET A 243 4.22 25.71 -11.74
CA MET A 243 3.71 24.48 -12.33
C MET A 243 2.18 24.38 -12.17
N PRO A 244 1.46 23.96 -13.22
CA PRO A 244 0.04 23.65 -13.10
C PRO A 244 -0.15 22.48 -12.13
N ALA A 245 -1.28 22.49 -11.40
CA ALA A 245 -1.65 21.41 -10.49
C ALA A 245 -0.61 21.13 -9.36
N ALA A 246 0.02 22.19 -8.81
CA ALA A 246 1.04 22.06 -7.77
C ALA A 246 0.53 21.29 -6.52
N ALA A 247 -0.75 21.44 -6.17
CA ALA A 247 -1.36 20.73 -5.05
C ALA A 247 -1.52 19.23 -5.34
N LEU A 248 -1.94 18.85 -6.55
CA LEU A 248 -1.94 17.46 -7.00
C LEU A 248 -0.56 16.84 -6.91
N TRP A 249 0.47 17.52 -7.42
CA TRP A 249 1.83 16.99 -7.40
C TRP A 249 2.38 16.84 -5.98
N GLY A 250 2.14 17.81 -5.10
CA GLY A 250 2.47 17.70 -3.67
C GLY A 250 1.77 16.51 -3.01
N THR A 251 0.49 16.30 -3.33
CA THR A 251 -0.32 15.19 -2.81
C THR A 251 0.18 13.84 -3.32
N ILE A 252 0.49 13.73 -4.61
CA ILE A 252 1.09 12.53 -5.20
C ILE A 252 2.42 12.22 -4.50
N MET A 253 3.27 13.22 -4.26
CA MET A 253 4.53 13.01 -3.54
C MET A 253 4.30 12.54 -2.10
N ALA A 254 3.32 13.09 -1.37
CA ALA A 254 2.97 12.61 -0.03
C ALA A 254 2.53 11.15 -0.05
N VAL A 255 1.60 10.79 -0.95
CA VAL A 255 1.08 9.41 -1.07
C VAL A 255 2.19 8.44 -1.49
N MET A 256 3.04 8.83 -2.44
CA MET A 256 4.17 8.00 -2.90
C MET A 256 5.24 7.82 -1.82
N SER A 257 5.43 8.80 -0.93
CA SER A 257 6.34 8.66 0.22
C SER A 257 5.88 7.58 1.20
N MET A 258 4.56 7.34 1.30
CA MET A 258 4.01 6.28 2.14
C MET A 258 4.17 4.88 1.54
N ILE A 259 4.43 4.78 0.24
CA ILE A 259 4.81 3.51 -0.41
C ILE A 259 6.31 3.33 -0.14
N PRO A 260 6.72 2.31 0.61
CA PRO A 260 8.14 2.02 0.76
C PRO A 260 8.71 1.57 -0.61
N MET A 261 9.20 2.53 -1.38
CA MET A 261 9.91 2.27 -2.63
C MET A 261 11.30 1.77 -2.25
N VAL A 262 11.46 0.45 -2.24
CA VAL A 262 12.74 -0.26 -2.27
C VAL A 262 13.70 0.14 -1.13
N GLY A 263 13.49 -0.46 0.04
CA GLY A 263 14.64 -0.86 0.87
C GLY A 263 15.57 -1.82 0.11
N PRO A 264 16.63 -2.37 0.74
CA PRO A 264 17.95 -2.79 0.24
C PRO A 264 18.25 -3.21 -1.22
N ALA A 265 17.31 -3.34 -2.16
CA ALA A 265 17.56 -3.84 -3.51
C ALA A 265 18.51 -2.95 -4.35
N ILE A 266 18.73 -1.69 -3.95
CA ILE A 266 19.77 -0.82 -4.55
C ILE A 266 21.20 -1.25 -4.11
N VAL A 267 21.33 -1.92 -2.97
CA VAL A 267 22.64 -2.39 -2.46
C VAL A 267 23.04 -3.74 -3.09
N TRP A 268 22.09 -4.47 -3.66
CA TRP A 268 22.30 -5.82 -4.21
C TRP A 268 22.31 -5.89 -5.75
N ILE A 269 22.34 -4.74 -6.43
CA ILE A 269 22.54 -4.63 -7.90
C ILE A 269 23.85 -3.90 -8.17
#